data_AF-A0A8B6DX65-F1
#
_entry.id   AF-A0A8B6DX65-F1
#
_cell.length_a   1.000
_cell.length_b   1.000
_cell.length_c   1.000
_cell.angle_alpha   90.00
_cell.angle_beta   90.00
_cell.angle_gamma   90.00
#
_symmetry.space_group_name_H-M   'P 1'
#
loop_
_entity.id
_entity.type
_entity.pdbx_description
1 polymer ?
#
loop_
_entity_poly.entity_id
_entity_poly.type
_entity_poly.pdbx_seq_one_letter_code
_entity_poly.pdbx_strand_id
1 'polypeptide(L)' 'MIRFPDGNKQQLAVSRKSKLMALVLYVAENGFSNERYELVTNFPRRKLSYMDFELTLEDVGLYPQESVFVQAR' A
#
# COMPACT_ATOMS: atom_id res chain seq x y z
N MET A 1 2.20 5.22 6.74
CA MET A 1 2.06 6.42 5.89
C MET A 1 1.86 6.00 4.44
N ILE A 2 0.83 6.52 3.80
CA ILE A 2 0.54 6.35 2.38
C ILE A 2 0.83 7.69 1.70
N ARG A 3 1.52 7.65 0.56
CA ARG A 3 1.85 8.82 -0.25
C ARG A 3 1.13 8.70 -1.58
N PHE A 4 0.23 9.63 -1.84
CA PHE A 4 -0.61 9.63 -3.01
C PHE A 4 0.05 10.42 -4.17
N PRO A 5 -0.37 10.18 -5.43
CA PRO A 5 0.19 10.84 -6.61
C PRO A 5 -0.07 12.34 -6.68
N ASP A 6 -1.11 12.81 -6.00
CA ASP A 6 -1.49 14.23 -5.87
C ASP A 6 -0.61 15.01 -4.88
N GLY A 7 0.38 14.35 -4.26
CA GLY A 7 1.26 14.92 -3.24
C GLY A 7 0.72 14.80 -1.82
N ASN A 8 -0.52 14.32 -1.63
CA ASN A 8 -1.09 14.08 -0.32
C ASN A 8 -0.41 12.93 0.40
N LYS A 9 -0.34 13.05 1.72
CA LYS A 9 0.24 12.04 2.60
C LYS A 9 -0.74 11.75 3.71
N GLN A 10 -1.00 10.47 3.96
CA GLN A 10 -1.93 10.07 5.00
C GLN A 10 -1.28 9.05 5.94
N GLN A 11 -1.34 9.32 7.23
CA GLN A 11 -0.89 8.37 8.24
C GLN A 11 -2.04 7.43 8.59
N LEU A 12 -1.88 6.17 8.24
CA LEU A 12 -2.85 5.12 8.51
C LEU A 12 -2.29 4.20 9.60
N ALA A 13 -3.01 4.09 10.71
CA ALA A 13 -2.72 3.11 11.75
C ALA A 13 -3.43 1.79 11.39
N VAL A 14 -2.69 0.85 10.81
CA VAL A 14 -3.17 -0.50 10.48
C VAL A 14 -2.48 -1.52 11.36
N SER A 15 -3.22 -2.54 11.77
CA SER A 15 -2.65 -3.69 12.47
C SER A 15 -1.67 -4.42 11.56
N ARG A 16 -0.54 -4.88 12.09
CA ARG A 16 0.41 -5.74 11.36
C ARG A 16 -0.21 -7.01 10.80
N LYS A 17 -1.28 -7.50 11.44
CA LYS A 17 -2.07 -8.67 11.02
C LYS A 17 -3.15 -8.35 9.98
N SER A 18 -3.34 -7.07 9.64
CA SER A 18 -4.26 -6.71 8.57
C SER A 18 -3.76 -7.29 7.25
N LYS A 19 -4.69 -7.68 6.38
CA LYS A 19 -4.37 -8.15 5.03
C LYS A 19 -3.91 -6.99 4.15
N LEU A 20 -3.05 -7.27 3.18
CA LEU A 20 -2.64 -6.31 2.16
C LEU A 20 -3.86 -5.77 1.39
N MET A 21 -4.89 -6.58 1.19
CA MET A 21 -6.17 -6.16 0.59
C MET A 21 -6.78 -4.92 1.26
N ALA A 22 -6.63 -4.76 2.58
CA ALA A 22 -7.16 -3.60 3.29
C ALA A 22 -6.52 -2.29 2.82
N LEU A 23 -5.22 -2.30 2.50
CA LEU A 23 -4.53 -1.14 1.93
C LEU A 23 -5.00 -0.85 0.51
N VAL A 24 -5.22 -1.90 -0.30
CA VAL A 24 -5.70 -1.76 -1.68
C VAL A 24 -7.09 -1.11 -1.71
N LEU A 25 -8.01 -1.59 -0.88
CA LEU A 25 -9.36 -1.05 -0.76
C LEU A 25 -9.35 0.40 -0.28
N TYR A 26 -8.56 0.69 0.76
CA TYR A 26 -8.42 2.04 1.28
C TYR A 26 -7.92 3.03 0.20
N VAL A 27 -6.92 2.64 -0.60
CA VAL A 27 -6.39 3.47 -1.67
C VAL A 27 -7.42 3.64 -2.80
N ALA A 28 -8.20 2.60 -3.09
CA ALA A 28 -9.29 2.67 -4.07
C ALA A 28 -10.43 3.60 -3.63
N GLU A 29 -10.79 3.61 -2.34
CA GLU A 29 -11.77 4.56 -1.76
C GLU A 29 -11.31 6.02 -1.86
N ASN A 30 -10.00 6.26 -1.92
CA ASN A 30 -9.41 7.58 -2.17
C ASN A 30 -9.33 7.94 -3.67
N GLY A 31 -9.92 7.13 -4.56
CA GLY A 31 -9.99 7.40 -5.99
C GLY A 31 -8.85 6.78 -6.82
N PHE A 32 -7.98 5.99 -6.21
CA PHE A 32 -6.82 5.38 -6.87
C PHE A 32 -7.04 3.88 -7.05
N SER A 33 -7.78 3.50 -8.09
CA SER A 33 -8.09 2.09 -8.36
C SER A 33 -6.84 1.25 -8.66
N ASN A 34 -6.81 0.00 -8.20
CA ASN A 34 -5.68 -0.92 -8.42
C ASN A 34 -5.44 -1.25 -9.90
N GLU A 35 -6.42 -0.98 -10.79
CA GLU A 35 -6.26 -1.13 -12.25
C GLU A 35 -5.39 -0.04 -12.87
N ARG A 36 -5.43 1.18 -12.30
CA ARG A 36 -4.70 2.35 -12.82
C ARG A 36 -3.48 2.70 -11.99
N TYR A 37 -3.48 2.31 -10.73
CA TYR A 37 -2.44 2.62 -9.76
C TYR A 37 -1.87 1.35 -9.15
N GLU A 38 -0.59 1.37 -8.81
CA GLU A 38 0.08 0.33 -8.07
C GLU A 38 0.66 0.85 -6.75
N LEU A 39 0.69 -0.04 -5.76
CA LEU A 39 1.29 0.21 -4.46
C LEU A 39 2.74 -0.26 -4.48
N VAL A 40 3.66 0.64 -4.11
CA VAL A 40 5.09 0.35 -4.09
C VAL A 40 5.76 0.80 -2.79
N THR A 41 6.78 0.05 -2.36
CA THR A 41 7.70 0.48 -1.30
C THR A 41 8.94 1.13 -1.92
N ASN A 42 9.64 1.98 -1.16
CA ASN A 42 10.84 2.65 -1.67
C ASN A 42 12.13 1.84 -1.46
N PHE A 43 12.31 1.23 -0.28
CA PHE A 43 13.51 0.43 0.02
C PHE A 43 13.19 -0.76 0.95
N PRO A 44 13.45 -2.02 0.53
CA PRO A 44 13.71 -2.39 -0.85
C PRO A 44 12.51 -2.02 -1.74
N ARG A 45 12.76 -1.64 -3.00
CA ARG A 45 11.67 -1.33 -3.92
C ARG A 45 10.90 -2.61 -4.25
N ARG A 46 9.64 -2.67 -3.85
CA ARG A 46 8.74 -3.80 -4.11
C ARG A 46 7.41 -3.30 -4.66
N LYS A 47 6.84 -4.03 -5.61
CA LYS A 47 5.50 -3.79 -6.12
C LYS A 47 4.51 -4.68 -5.36
N LEU A 48 3.78 -4.09 -4.42
CA LEU A 48 2.83 -4.79 -3.55
C LEU A 48 1.61 -5.25 -4.35
N SER A 49 1.23 -4.54 -5.42
CA SER A 49 0.10 -4.90 -6.28
C SER A 49 0.25 -6.22 -7.05
N TYR A 50 1.42 -6.87 -7.00
CA TYR A 50 1.67 -8.20 -7.58
C TYR A 50 1.82 -9.30 -6.52
N MET A 51 1.73 -8.94 -5.23
CA MET A 51 1.75 -9.91 -4.14
C MET A 51 0.35 -10.47 -3.91
N ASP A 52 0.28 -11.57 -3.18
CA ASP A 52 -0.98 -12.12 -2.72
C ASP A 52 -1.63 -11.16 -1.69
N PHE A 53 -2.86 -10.74 -1.99
CA PHE A 53 -3.61 -9.79 -1.15
C PHE A 53 -4.12 -10.40 0.15
N GLU A 54 -4.09 -11.73 0.27
CA GLU A 54 -4.42 -12.46 1.49
C GLU A 54 -3.31 -12.42 2.53
N LEU A 55 -2.07 -12.11 2.13
CA LEU A 55 -0.93 -11.95 3.03
C LEU A 55 -1.11 -10.76 3.98
N THR A 56 -0.57 -10.89 5.18
CA THR A 56 -0.60 -9.79 6.15
C THR A 56 0.45 -8.73 5.83
N LEU A 57 0.28 -7.53 6.41
CA LEU A 57 1.28 -6.46 6.31
C LEU A 57 2.65 -6.87 6.88
N GLU A 58 2.66 -7.74 7.88
CA GLU A 58 3.88 -8.35 8.42
C GLU A 58 4.54 -9.29 7.41
N ASP A 59 3.77 -10.17 6.76
CA ASP A 59 4.28 -11.14 5.78
C ASP A 59 4.91 -10.47 4.55
N VAL A 60 4.33 -9.35 4.09
CA VAL A 60 4.85 -8.60 2.93
C VAL A 60 6.00 -7.65 3.29
N GLY A 61 6.37 -7.56 4.57
CA GLY A 61 7.45 -6.72 5.07
C GLY A 61 7.11 -5.23 5.14
N LEU A 62 5.83 -4.88 5.24
CA LEU A 62 5.34 -3.50 5.47
C LEU A 62 5.35 -3.10 6.94
N TYR A 63 5.57 -4.06 7.84
CA TYR A 63 5.77 -3.79 9.26
C TYR A 63 7.23 -4.14 9.62
N PRO A 64 7.99 -3.26 10.30
CA PRO A 64 7.63 -1.94 10.82
C PRO A 64 7.81 -0.77 9.83
N GLN A 65 8.25 -1.01 8.59
CA GLN A 65 8.65 0.05 7.65
C GLN A 65 7.46 0.81 7.02
N GLU A 66 7.44 2.12 7.27
CA GLU A 66 6.24 2.95 7.42
C GLU A 66 5.63 3.56 6.14
N SER A 67 6.20 3.44 4.94
CA SER A 67 5.76 4.25 3.78
C SER A 67 5.42 3.45 2.53
N VAL A 68 4.15 3.49 2.14
CA VAL A 68 3.63 2.99 0.86
C VAL A 68 3.42 4.16 -0.08
N PHE A 69 3.85 4.00 -1.33
CA PHE A 69 3.66 4.98 -2.40
C PHE A 69 2.62 4.45 -3.37
N VAL A 70 1.69 5.31 -3.75
CA VAL A 70 0.73 5.06 -4.83
C VAL A 70 1.29 5.73 -6.07
N GLN A 71 1.49 4.96 -7.14
CA GLN A 71 1.97 5.47 -8.42
C GLN A 71 1.10 4.94 -9.57
N ALA A 72 1.03 5.66 -10.68
CA ALA A 72 0.37 5.15 -11.89
C ALA A 72 1.12 3.91 -12.41
N ARG A 73 0.38 2.95 -12.97
CA ARG A 73 0.93 1.74 -13.58
C ARG A 73 1.64 2.02 -14.90
#